data_AF-X0VJ85-F1
#
_entry.id   AF-X0VJ85-F1
#
_cell.length_a   1.000
_cell.length_b   1.000
_cell.length_c   1.000
_cell.angle_alpha   90.00
_cell.angle_beta   90.00
_cell.angle_gamma   90.00
#
_symmetry.space_group_name_H-M   'P 1'
#
loop_
_entity.id
_entity.type
_entity.pdbx_description
1 polymer ?
#
loop_
_entity_poly.entity_id
_entity_poly.type
_entity_poly.pdbx_seq_one_letter_code
_entity_poly.pdbx_strand_id
1 'polypeptide(L)'
;DEIYKKVNRGHTSQDSINAIRIARDAGLKINTHIMPNLPGSDYSKDLEMFETLFSSQDYRPDMLKIYPCVVIKGTKLYDWWKAGEFTPYSLDELVNLLTDVKQNIPDYVRIQRIMRDIPASLIEAGCKKSNLRQLIHKRLEELNTKCNCIRCREYGIVKKQKIIDENIFEDTKLYRQDYEASNGQEIFLSYENKKEDYLVAYLRLRKPSDFAHRRELNDGKTMVVREVKVVGELVPTDKKPTRKTQLQHRGFGKLLM
;
A
#
# COMPACT_ATOMS: atom_id res chain seq x y z
N ASP A 1 -5.57 12.50 16.31
CA ASP A 1 -6.07 13.89 16.39
C ASP A 1 -5.09 14.95 16.90
N GLU A 2 -4.33 14.72 17.98
CA GLU A 2 -3.42 15.76 18.50
C GLU A 2 -2.38 16.25 17.47
N ILE A 3 -1.74 15.31 16.75
CA ILE A 3 -0.81 15.61 15.67
C ILE A 3 -1.50 16.45 14.58
N TYR A 4 -2.72 16.08 14.19
CA TYR A 4 -3.50 16.77 13.17
C TYR A 4 -3.82 18.21 13.59
N LYS A 5 -4.25 18.43 14.83
CA LYS A 5 -4.46 19.77 15.39
C LYS A 5 -3.15 20.57 15.39
N LYS A 6 -2.04 19.97 15.82
CA LYS A 6 -0.72 20.63 15.86
C LYS A 6 -0.27 21.11 14.48
N VAL A 7 -0.43 20.27 13.45
CA VAL A 7 -0.05 20.62 12.07
C VAL A 7 -1.15 21.37 11.30
N ASN A 8 -2.21 21.81 11.98
CA ASN A 8 -3.36 22.52 11.40
C ASN A 8 -4.01 21.76 10.22
N ARG A 9 -4.21 20.45 10.41
CA ARG A 9 -4.90 19.59 9.44
C ARG A 9 -6.41 19.79 9.58
N GLY A 10 -7.09 20.11 8.49
CA GLY A 10 -8.53 20.39 8.46
C GLY A 10 -9.46 19.17 8.54
N HIS A 11 -9.02 18.07 9.15
CA HIS A 11 -9.85 16.89 9.40
C HIS A 11 -9.35 16.09 10.61
N THR A 12 -10.21 15.25 11.14
CA THR A 12 -9.94 14.31 12.24
C THR A 12 -9.67 12.90 11.74
N SER A 13 -9.20 12.02 12.63
CA SER A 13 -9.16 10.58 12.38
C SER A 13 -10.56 10.03 12.10
N GLN A 14 -11.60 10.51 12.78
CA GLN A 14 -12.99 10.06 12.55
C GLN A 14 -13.48 10.40 11.14
N ASP A 15 -13.15 11.59 10.62
CA ASP A 15 -13.48 11.96 9.24
C ASP A 15 -12.85 10.98 8.24
N SER A 16 -11.62 10.55 8.51
CA SER A 16 -10.92 9.55 7.68
C SER A 16 -11.60 8.18 7.74
N ILE A 17 -11.97 7.71 8.93
CA ILE A 17 -12.70 6.45 9.13
C ILE A 17 -14.03 6.47 8.37
N ASN A 18 -14.80 7.55 8.51
CA ASN A 18 -16.07 7.72 7.83
C ASN A 18 -15.90 7.74 6.30
N ALA A 19 -14.92 8.49 5.80
CA ALA A 19 -14.64 8.57 4.38
C ALA A 19 -14.20 7.22 3.79
N ILE A 20 -13.37 6.46 4.51
CA ILE A 20 -12.94 5.12 4.11
C ILE A 20 -14.15 4.19 3.99
N ARG A 21 -15.02 4.13 5.02
CA ARG A 21 -16.23 3.30 4.98
C ARG A 21 -17.12 3.66 3.80
N ILE A 22 -17.46 4.95 3.64
CA ILE A 22 -18.34 5.44 2.58
C ILE A 22 -17.79 5.08 1.20
N ALA A 23 -16.50 5.33 0.94
CA ALA A 23 -15.88 5.02 -0.33
C ALA A 23 -15.84 3.51 -0.59
N ARG A 24 -15.53 2.71 0.43
CA ARG A 24 -15.42 1.26 0.34
C ARG A 24 -16.79 0.61 0.06
N ASP A 25 -17.85 1.07 0.72
CA ASP A 25 -19.23 0.63 0.45
C ASP A 25 -19.76 1.06 -0.91
N ALA A 26 -19.18 2.11 -1.52
CA ALA A 26 -19.45 2.48 -2.92
C ALA A 26 -18.63 1.66 -3.94
N GLY A 27 -17.89 0.64 -3.49
CA GLY A 27 -17.08 -0.21 -4.37
C GLY A 27 -15.72 0.38 -4.76
N LEU A 28 -15.30 1.51 -4.17
CA LEU A 28 -14.06 2.18 -4.52
C LEU A 28 -12.85 1.57 -3.82
N LYS A 29 -11.68 1.74 -4.44
CA LYS A 29 -10.38 1.36 -3.87
C LYS A 29 -9.88 2.43 -2.92
N ILE A 30 -9.31 2.01 -1.79
CA ILE A 30 -8.83 2.89 -0.74
C ILE A 30 -7.31 3.01 -0.81
N ASN A 31 -6.83 4.24 -1.00
CA ASN A 31 -5.40 4.55 -0.98
C ASN A 31 -5.13 5.64 0.05
N THR A 32 -4.48 5.28 1.15
CA THR A 32 -4.20 6.24 2.23
C THR A 32 -2.81 6.85 2.06
N HIS A 33 -2.75 8.15 2.35
CA HIS A 33 -1.52 8.92 2.30
C HIS A 33 -1.00 9.10 3.73
N ILE A 34 0.11 8.43 4.05
CA ILE A 34 0.68 8.39 5.39
C ILE A 34 2.00 9.15 5.40
N MET A 35 2.16 10.02 6.39
CA MET A 35 3.36 10.81 6.60
C MET A 35 3.95 10.49 7.96
N PRO A 36 4.96 9.61 8.06
CA PRO A 36 5.71 9.47 9.30
C PRO A 36 6.49 10.76 9.58
N ASN A 37 6.86 10.94 10.85
CA ASN A 37 7.68 12.02 11.38
C ASN A 37 7.01 13.39 11.29
N LEU A 38 5.69 13.44 11.42
CA LEU A 38 4.99 14.72 11.59
C LEU A 38 5.34 15.34 12.96
N PRO A 39 5.32 16.69 13.07
CA PRO A 39 5.52 17.37 14.35
C PRO A 39 4.60 16.85 15.46
N GLY A 40 5.19 16.44 16.59
CA GLY A 40 4.48 15.82 17.72
C GLY A 40 4.40 14.29 17.67
N SER A 41 4.79 13.66 16.54
CA SER A 41 5.03 12.22 16.45
C SER A 41 6.47 11.87 16.84
N ASP A 42 6.70 10.58 17.04
CA ASP A 42 8.00 9.96 17.29
C ASP A 42 8.00 8.53 16.71
N TYR A 43 9.14 7.85 16.77
CA TYR A 43 9.31 6.54 16.11
C TYR A 43 8.27 5.52 16.58
N SER A 44 8.01 5.47 17.89
CA SER A 44 7.06 4.53 18.48
C SER A 44 5.63 4.81 18.02
N LYS A 45 5.22 6.08 18.03
CA LYS A 45 3.88 6.48 17.56
C LYS A 45 3.67 6.22 16.08
N ASP A 46 4.70 6.44 15.27
CA ASP A 46 4.60 6.16 13.83
C ASP A 46 4.48 4.66 13.58
N LEU A 47 5.22 3.83 14.32
CA LEU A 47 5.10 2.37 14.22
C LEU A 47 3.70 1.89 14.64
N GLU A 48 3.19 2.37 15.78
CA GLU A 48 1.83 2.09 16.27
C GLU A 48 0.76 2.53 15.27
N MET A 49 0.94 3.70 14.63
CA MET A 49 0.04 4.17 13.58
C MET A 49 0.00 3.18 12.41
N PHE A 50 1.15 2.67 11.95
CA PHE A 50 1.18 1.67 10.88
C PHE A 50 0.55 0.35 11.29
N GLU A 51 0.80 -0.12 12.51
CA GLU A 51 0.14 -1.31 13.06
C GLU A 51 -1.37 -1.13 13.09
N THR A 52 -1.85 0.00 13.60
CA THR A 52 -3.28 0.35 13.67
C THR A 52 -3.92 0.39 12.28
N LEU A 53 -3.23 0.94 11.27
CA LEU A 53 -3.75 0.98 9.89
C LEU A 53 -4.06 -0.41 9.34
N PHE A 54 -3.32 -1.44 9.77
CA PHE A 54 -3.48 -2.81 9.27
C PHE A 54 -4.35 -3.68 10.20
N SER A 55 -4.30 -3.45 11.50
CA SER A 55 -5.02 -4.26 12.49
C SER A 55 -6.47 -3.81 12.68
N SER A 56 -6.72 -2.49 12.74
CA SER A 56 -8.06 -1.94 12.98
C SER A 56 -8.93 -2.04 11.73
N GLN A 57 -10.13 -2.60 11.91
CA GLN A 57 -11.14 -2.69 10.84
C GLN A 57 -11.52 -1.33 10.26
N ASP A 58 -11.34 -0.23 10.99
CA ASP A 58 -11.74 1.11 10.56
C ASP A 58 -10.92 1.63 9.37
N TYR A 59 -9.73 1.07 9.14
CA TYR A 59 -8.79 1.52 8.10
C TYR A 59 -8.56 0.47 7.01
N ARG A 60 -7.70 -0.53 7.28
CA ARG A 60 -7.28 -1.63 6.38
C ARG A 60 -7.15 -1.23 4.90
N PRO A 61 -6.36 -0.21 4.57
CA PRO A 61 -6.33 0.36 3.23
C PRO A 61 -5.84 -0.65 2.18
N ASP A 62 -6.35 -0.58 0.95
CA ASP A 62 -5.85 -1.42 -0.14
C ASP A 62 -4.45 -1.00 -0.58
N MET A 63 -4.15 0.29 -0.46
CA MET A 63 -2.94 0.92 -0.97
C MET A 63 -2.41 1.99 -0.02
N LEU A 64 -1.09 2.16 -0.04
CA LEU A 64 -0.40 3.24 0.68
C LEU A 64 0.44 4.11 -0.25
N LYS A 65 0.45 5.42 0.04
CA LYS A 65 1.53 6.35 -0.33
C LYS A 65 2.21 6.81 0.95
N ILE A 66 3.47 6.43 1.14
CA ILE A 66 4.22 6.74 2.37
C ILE A 66 5.20 7.87 2.07
N TYR A 67 4.90 9.08 2.52
CA TYR A 67 5.70 10.29 2.27
C TYR A 67 6.23 10.83 3.61
N PRO A 68 7.45 10.45 4.00
CA PRO A 68 8.09 10.96 5.22
C PRO A 68 8.11 12.49 5.23
N CYS A 69 7.90 13.08 6.40
CA CYS A 69 7.91 14.52 6.55
C CYS A 69 9.30 15.08 6.18
N VAL A 70 9.31 16.17 5.42
CA VAL A 70 10.54 16.88 5.00
C VAL A 70 10.34 18.37 5.19
N VAL A 71 11.42 19.06 5.55
CA VAL A 71 11.40 20.50 5.81
C VAL A 71 11.66 21.23 4.49
N ILE A 72 10.74 22.13 4.13
CA ILE A 72 10.82 22.97 2.92
C ILE A 72 10.80 24.43 3.34
N LYS A 73 11.69 25.23 2.78
CA LYS A 73 11.77 26.67 3.06
C LYS A 73 10.42 27.38 2.80
N GLY A 74 10.06 28.31 3.67
CA GLY A 74 8.80 29.06 3.57
C GLY A 74 7.57 28.34 4.11
N THR A 75 7.75 27.22 4.81
CA THR A 75 6.67 26.51 5.52
C THR A 75 6.79 26.74 7.03
N LYS A 76 5.68 26.65 7.77
CA LYS A 76 5.69 26.69 9.24
C LYS A 76 6.63 25.64 9.86
N LEU A 77 6.78 24.49 9.19
CA LEU A 77 7.69 23.43 9.59
C LEU A 77 9.17 23.87 9.52
N TYR A 78 9.52 24.73 8.56
CA TYR A 78 10.86 25.32 8.46
C TYR A 78 11.16 26.22 9.65
N ASP A 79 10.19 27.04 10.06
CA ASP A 79 10.35 27.92 11.22
C ASP A 79 10.57 27.11 12.51
N TRP A 80 9.78 26.05 12.70
CA TRP A 80 9.96 25.10 13.81
C TRP A 80 11.31 24.40 13.79
N TRP A 81 11.77 23.95 12.62
CA TRP A 81 13.09 23.35 12.48
C TRP A 81 14.21 24.35 12.81
N LYS A 82 14.11 25.60 12.33
CA LYS A 82 15.08 26.67 12.64
C LYS A 82 15.11 27.04 14.13
N ALA A 83 13.98 26.94 14.82
CA ALA A 83 13.85 27.17 16.25
C ALA A 83 14.25 25.94 17.12
N GLY A 84 14.54 24.78 16.51
CA GLY A 84 14.85 23.54 17.23
C GLY A 84 13.62 22.80 17.78
N GLU A 85 12.41 23.21 17.40
CA GLU A 85 11.14 22.60 17.84
C GLU A 85 10.74 21.37 17.01
N PHE A 86 11.41 21.14 15.89
CA PHE A 86 11.22 19.97 15.04
C PHE A 86 12.54 19.44 14.51
N THR A 87 12.80 18.15 14.73
CA THR A 87 13.95 17.45 14.15
C THR A 87 13.42 16.31 13.29
N PRO A 88 13.68 16.33 11.97
CA PRO A 88 13.29 15.22 11.12
C PRO A 88 14.15 13.99 11.42
N TYR A 89 13.64 12.79 11.14
CA TYR A 89 14.41 11.57 11.28
C TYR A 89 15.70 11.61 10.47
N SER A 90 16.73 11.00 11.04
CA SER A 90 17.89 10.57 10.29
C SER A 90 17.48 9.57 9.20
N LEU A 91 18.35 9.38 8.21
CA LEU A 91 18.10 8.41 7.16
C LEU A 91 17.98 6.98 7.71
N ASP A 92 18.78 6.63 8.71
CA ASP A 92 18.78 5.27 9.27
C ASP A 92 17.51 4.99 10.08
N GLU A 93 17.07 5.92 10.94
CA GLU A 93 15.78 5.81 11.65
C GLU A 93 14.62 5.62 10.68
N LEU A 94 14.57 6.41 9.61
CA LEU A 94 13.52 6.31 8.62
C LEU A 94 13.56 4.99 7.85
N VAL A 95 14.76 4.50 7.50
CA VAL A 95 14.93 3.21 6.84
C VAL A 95 14.50 2.07 7.76
N ASN A 96 14.87 2.11 9.05
CA ASN A 96 14.46 1.11 10.04
C ASN A 96 12.94 1.06 10.20
N LEU A 97 12.31 2.22 10.44
CA LEU A 97 10.85 2.31 10.58
C LEU A 97 10.14 1.70 9.37
N LEU A 98 10.55 2.08 8.16
CA LEU A 98 9.91 1.58 6.94
C LEU A 98 10.27 0.12 6.62
N THR A 99 11.36 -0.39 7.16
CA THR A 99 11.71 -1.82 7.11
C THR A 99 10.74 -2.61 7.98
N ASP A 100 10.52 -2.19 9.23
CA ASP A 100 9.57 -2.81 10.17
C ASP A 100 8.15 -2.82 9.61
N VAL A 101 7.70 -1.68 9.08
CA VAL A 101 6.40 -1.56 8.42
C VAL A 101 6.28 -2.52 7.24
N LYS A 102 7.33 -2.68 6.44
CA LYS A 102 7.29 -3.55 5.26
C LYS A 102 7.37 -5.04 5.59
N GLN A 103 7.90 -5.43 6.74
CA GLN A 103 7.87 -6.81 7.23
C GLN A 103 6.46 -7.22 7.66
N ASN A 104 5.75 -6.31 8.34
CA ASN A 104 4.44 -6.57 8.93
C ASN A 104 3.24 -6.21 8.04
N ILE A 105 3.50 -5.71 6.83
CA ILE A 105 2.43 -5.28 5.92
C ILE A 105 1.59 -6.49 5.44
N PRO A 106 0.25 -6.40 5.50
CA PRO A 106 -0.60 -7.46 4.96
C PRO A 106 -0.39 -7.65 3.46
N ASP A 107 -0.53 -8.89 3.03
CA ASP A 107 -0.31 -9.34 1.66
C ASP A 107 -1.31 -8.73 0.66
N TYR A 108 -2.51 -8.36 1.09
CA TYR A 108 -3.48 -7.62 0.28
C TYR A 108 -3.16 -6.13 0.08
N VAL A 109 -2.16 -5.56 0.78
CA VAL A 109 -1.83 -4.13 0.70
C VAL A 109 -0.77 -3.87 -0.37
N ARG A 110 -0.94 -2.79 -1.13
CA ARG A 110 0.04 -2.34 -2.13
C ARG A 110 0.65 -0.98 -1.80
N ILE A 111 1.95 -0.93 -1.53
CA ILE A 111 2.67 0.34 -1.40
C ILE A 111 2.95 0.94 -2.79
N GLN A 112 2.16 1.95 -3.18
CA GLN A 112 2.31 2.61 -4.47
C GLN A 112 3.64 3.35 -4.57
N ARG A 113 3.91 4.21 -3.60
CA ARG A 113 5.11 5.06 -3.54
C ARG A 113 5.65 5.14 -2.11
N ILE A 114 6.97 5.22 -2.03
CA ILE A 114 7.73 5.58 -0.83
C ILE A 114 8.53 6.79 -1.25
N MET A 115 8.30 7.93 -0.60
CA MET A 115 8.78 9.26 -0.98
C MET A 115 7.95 9.98 -2.07
N ARG A 116 7.95 11.32 -1.98
CA ARG A 116 7.35 12.27 -2.92
C ARG A 116 8.39 12.76 -3.93
N ASP A 117 7.93 13.14 -5.12
CA ASP A 117 8.75 13.76 -6.16
C ASP A 117 9.03 15.25 -5.80
N ILE A 118 9.87 15.49 -4.79
CA ILE A 118 10.37 16.82 -4.41
C ILE A 118 11.86 16.91 -4.79
N PRO A 119 12.30 17.93 -5.55
CA PRO A 119 13.72 18.17 -5.81
C PRO A 119 14.52 18.28 -4.50
N ALA A 120 15.62 17.54 -4.40
CA ALA A 120 16.45 17.50 -3.19
C ALA A 120 16.99 18.88 -2.77
N SER A 121 17.18 19.79 -3.72
CA SER A 121 17.60 21.18 -3.48
C SER A 121 16.57 22.02 -2.72
N LEU A 122 15.30 21.65 -2.74
CA LEU A 122 14.23 22.33 -2.01
C LEU A 122 14.03 21.77 -0.59
N ILE A 123 14.69 20.65 -0.27
CA ILE A 123 14.61 20.02 1.04
C ILE A 123 15.72 20.61 1.91
N GLU A 124 15.33 21.37 2.92
CA GLU A 124 16.26 21.98 3.87
C GLU A 124 16.75 20.92 4.86
N ALA A 125 15.83 20.13 5.43
CA ALA A 125 16.11 19.02 6.35
C ALA A 125 15.16 17.81 6.15
N GLY A 126 15.59 16.63 6.60
CA GLY A 126 14.93 15.35 6.37
C GLY A 126 15.51 14.55 5.20
N CYS A 127 14.79 13.52 4.75
CA CYS A 127 15.31 12.60 3.73
C CYS A 127 15.43 13.26 2.34
N LYS A 128 16.66 13.41 1.83
CA LYS A 128 16.94 13.94 0.48
C LYS A 128 17.22 12.84 -0.57
N LYS A 129 17.20 11.56 -0.17
CA LYS A 129 17.56 10.42 -1.03
C LYS A 129 16.40 9.98 -1.91
N SER A 130 16.52 10.15 -3.22
CA SER A 130 15.50 9.73 -4.20
C SER A 130 15.28 8.20 -4.29
N ASN A 131 16.22 7.40 -3.77
CA ASN A 131 16.19 5.93 -3.84
C ASN A 131 15.82 5.26 -2.51
N LEU A 132 15.03 5.91 -1.64
CA LEU A 132 14.65 5.40 -0.32
C LEU A 132 14.11 3.96 -0.34
N ARG A 133 13.32 3.59 -1.36
CA ARG A 133 12.84 2.22 -1.54
C ARG A 133 13.97 1.20 -1.68
N GLN A 134 15.03 1.53 -2.42
CA GLN A 134 16.19 0.66 -2.59
C GLN A 134 16.95 0.48 -1.28
N LEU A 135 17.10 1.54 -0.49
CA LEU A 135 17.75 1.49 0.81
C LEU A 135 16.99 0.57 1.78
N ILE A 136 15.66 0.66 1.80
CA ILE A 136 14.81 -0.24 2.60
C ILE A 136 14.94 -1.70 2.13
N HIS A 137 15.00 -1.93 0.81
CA HIS A 137 15.21 -3.29 0.29
C HIS A 137 16.56 -3.87 0.70
N LYS A 138 17.62 -3.06 0.64
CA LYS A 138 18.95 -3.48 1.11
C LYS A 138 18.92 -3.82 2.60
N ARG A 139 18.23 -3.02 3.43
CA ARG A 139 18.08 -3.30 4.86
C ARG A 139 17.29 -4.59 5.13
N LEU A 140 16.24 -4.87 4.37
CA LEU A 140 15.51 -6.15 4.44
C LEU A 140 16.43 -7.34 4.11
N GLU A 141 17.27 -7.21 3.08
CA GLU A 141 18.27 -8.22 2.71
C GLU A 141 19.34 -8.42 3.80
N GLU A 142 19.86 -7.33 4.37
CA GLU A 142 20.81 -7.35 5.51
C GLU A 142 20.22 -8.08 6.73
N LEU A 143 18.91 -7.97 6.95
CA LEU A 143 18.19 -8.65 8.03
C LEU A 143 17.70 -10.06 7.67
N ASN A 144 17.93 -10.52 6.43
CA ASN A 144 17.38 -11.77 5.90
C ASN A 144 15.84 -11.87 6.04
N THR A 145 15.14 -10.75 5.83
CA THR A 145 13.69 -10.65 5.85
C THR A 145 13.15 -10.15 4.51
N LYS A 146 11.83 -10.16 4.35
CA LYS A 146 11.18 -9.78 3.09
C LYS A 146 9.94 -8.94 3.32
N CYS A 147 9.48 -8.30 2.25
CA CYS A 147 8.23 -7.54 2.26
C CYS A 147 7.11 -8.32 1.58
N ASN A 148 5.98 -8.45 2.27
CA ASN A 148 4.81 -9.21 1.79
C ASN A 148 3.83 -8.38 0.95
N CYS A 149 4.05 -7.07 0.75
CA CYS A 149 3.10 -6.25 0.02
C CYS A 149 2.96 -6.70 -1.45
N ILE A 150 1.79 -6.46 -2.06
CA ILE A 150 1.48 -6.77 -3.45
C ILE A 150 2.60 -6.35 -4.39
N ARG A 151 3.12 -5.12 -4.24
CA ARG A 151 4.12 -4.58 -5.16
C ARG A 151 5.44 -5.37 -5.15
N CYS A 152 5.85 -5.87 -4.00
CA CYS A 152 7.09 -6.65 -3.87
C CYS A 152 6.94 -8.05 -4.47
N ARG A 153 5.72 -8.57 -4.50
CA ARG A 153 5.40 -9.89 -5.06
C ARG A 153 4.92 -9.83 -6.52
N GLU A 154 4.58 -8.67 -7.07
CA GLU A 154 4.16 -8.52 -8.48
C GLU A 154 5.17 -9.21 -9.42
N TYR A 155 4.72 -10.19 -10.23
CA TYR A 155 5.58 -10.95 -11.14
C TYR A 155 6.50 -10.06 -12.00
N GLY A 156 5.97 -8.95 -12.54
CA GLY A 156 6.75 -8.02 -13.36
C GLY A 156 7.87 -7.28 -12.61
N ILE A 157 7.80 -7.22 -11.27
CA ILE A 157 8.88 -6.70 -10.42
C ILE A 157 9.87 -7.81 -10.09
N VAL A 158 9.38 -8.97 -9.63
CA VAL A 158 10.22 -10.11 -9.23
C VAL A 158 11.07 -10.62 -10.40
N LYS A 159 10.50 -10.71 -11.61
CA LYS A 159 11.21 -11.13 -12.82
C LYS A 159 12.39 -10.24 -13.19
N LYS A 160 12.39 -8.97 -12.77
CA LYS A 160 13.54 -8.05 -13.01
C LYS A 160 14.70 -8.30 -12.04
N GLN A 161 14.44 -8.99 -10.94
CA GLN A 161 15.40 -9.22 -9.87
C GLN A 161 15.98 -10.64 -9.87
N LYS A 162 15.22 -11.62 -10.38
CA LYS A 162 15.67 -13.00 -10.53
C LYS A 162 15.23 -13.62 -11.86
N ILE A 163 16.02 -14.57 -12.34
CA ILE A 163 15.64 -15.45 -13.45
C ILE A 163 14.56 -16.40 -12.93
N ILE A 164 13.40 -16.42 -13.58
CA ILE A 164 12.29 -17.32 -13.26
C ILE A 164 12.14 -18.27 -14.45
N ASP A 165 12.21 -19.58 -14.20
CA ASP A 165 12.09 -20.66 -15.19
C ASP A 165 10.77 -20.61 -15.95
N GLU A 166 10.72 -20.98 -17.23
CA GLU A 166 9.57 -20.82 -18.13
C GLU A 166 8.31 -21.63 -17.76
N ASN A 167 8.41 -22.66 -16.92
CA ASN A 167 7.27 -23.46 -16.44
C ASN A 167 6.47 -22.81 -15.28
N ILE A 168 6.72 -21.51 -15.03
CA ILE A 168 6.09 -20.54 -14.11
C ILE A 168 4.67 -20.87 -13.63
N PHE A 169 3.76 -21.26 -14.54
CA PHE A 169 2.33 -21.35 -14.23
C PHE A 169 1.89 -22.66 -13.58
N GLU A 170 2.68 -23.73 -13.66
CA GLU A 170 2.27 -25.05 -13.16
C GLU A 170 2.01 -25.03 -11.65
N ASP A 171 2.77 -24.22 -10.91
CA ASP A 171 2.65 -24.06 -9.46
C ASP A 171 1.82 -22.84 -9.03
N THR A 172 1.22 -22.10 -9.97
CA THR A 172 0.39 -20.94 -9.64
C THR A 172 -0.99 -21.38 -9.16
N LYS A 173 -1.33 -21.08 -7.90
CA LYS A 173 -2.57 -21.52 -7.25
C LYS A 173 -3.44 -20.32 -6.83
N LEU A 174 -4.75 -20.56 -6.72
CA LEU A 174 -5.70 -19.60 -6.17
C LEU A 174 -5.64 -19.63 -4.65
N TYR A 175 -5.48 -18.45 -4.05
CA TYR A 175 -5.55 -18.20 -2.63
C TYR A 175 -6.71 -17.28 -2.32
N ARG A 176 -7.28 -17.44 -1.12
CA ARG A 176 -8.37 -16.62 -0.60
C ARG A 176 -8.00 -16.16 0.81
N GLN A 177 -8.20 -14.88 1.07
CA GLN A 177 -8.03 -14.27 2.37
C GLN A 177 -9.23 -13.38 2.66
N ASP A 178 -9.91 -13.65 3.76
CA ASP A 178 -11.09 -12.90 4.20
C ASP A 178 -10.70 -12.03 5.39
N TYR A 179 -11.19 -10.80 5.42
CA TYR A 179 -10.96 -9.88 6.54
C TYR A 179 -12.08 -8.86 6.67
N GLU A 180 -12.37 -8.46 7.90
CA GLU A 180 -13.34 -7.40 8.17
C GLU A 180 -12.74 -6.02 7.86
N ALA A 181 -13.49 -5.14 7.22
CA ALA A 181 -13.07 -3.76 7.04
C ALA A 181 -14.28 -2.84 6.91
N SER A 182 -14.28 -1.78 7.71
CA SER A 182 -15.30 -0.73 7.73
C SER A 182 -16.72 -1.32 7.82
N ASN A 183 -16.95 -2.17 8.84
CA ASN A 183 -18.21 -2.87 9.11
C ASN A 183 -18.73 -3.78 7.98
N GLY A 184 -17.90 -4.08 6.98
CA GLY A 184 -18.21 -5.04 5.93
C GLY A 184 -17.14 -6.12 5.87
N GLN A 185 -17.28 -7.02 4.88
CA GLN A 185 -16.36 -8.13 4.69
C GLN A 185 -15.62 -7.97 3.38
N GLU A 186 -14.30 -8.09 3.42
CA GLU A 186 -13.44 -8.13 2.25
C GLU A 186 -12.97 -9.56 2.01
N ILE A 187 -12.90 -9.92 0.73
CA ILE A 187 -12.38 -11.18 0.24
C ILE A 187 -11.32 -10.82 -0.80
N PHE A 188 -10.07 -11.09 -0.47
CA PHE A 188 -8.94 -10.96 -1.37
C PHE A 188 -8.64 -12.31 -2.01
N LEU A 189 -8.89 -12.41 -3.30
CA LEU A 189 -8.55 -13.59 -4.10
C LEU A 189 -7.26 -13.31 -4.86
N SER A 190 -6.31 -14.23 -4.86
CA SER A 190 -5.05 -14.05 -5.59
C SER A 190 -4.55 -15.32 -6.25
N TYR A 191 -4.04 -15.19 -7.47
CA TYR A 191 -3.24 -16.24 -8.10
C TYR A 191 -1.77 -15.99 -7.82
N GLU A 192 -1.15 -16.91 -7.08
CA GLU A 192 0.22 -16.77 -6.61
C GLU A 192 1.00 -18.06 -6.80
N ASN A 193 2.31 -17.92 -7.00
CA ASN A 193 3.27 -18.99 -6.81
C ASN A 193 4.02 -18.72 -5.52
N LYS A 194 3.66 -19.43 -4.44
CA LYS A 194 4.28 -19.23 -3.12
C LYS A 194 5.71 -19.76 -3.03
N LYS A 195 6.09 -20.76 -3.85
CA LYS A 195 7.46 -21.29 -3.91
C LYS A 195 8.43 -20.23 -4.42
N GLU A 196 8.01 -19.52 -5.45
CA GLU A 196 8.80 -18.46 -6.08
C GLU A 196 8.44 -17.04 -5.58
N ASP A 197 7.53 -16.95 -4.61
CA ASP A 197 7.08 -15.72 -3.95
C ASP A 197 6.65 -14.59 -4.92
N TYR A 198 5.84 -14.94 -5.94
CA TYR A 198 5.24 -13.94 -6.81
C TYR A 198 3.73 -14.09 -6.99
N LEU A 199 3.11 -12.96 -7.28
CA LEU A 199 1.70 -12.72 -7.51
C LEU A 199 1.48 -12.48 -9.02
N VAL A 200 0.48 -13.15 -9.59
CA VAL A 200 0.13 -13.09 -11.02
C VAL A 200 -1.14 -12.28 -11.25
N ALA A 201 -2.15 -12.45 -10.41
CA ALA A 201 -3.39 -11.70 -10.48
C ALA A 201 -4.07 -11.66 -9.12
N TYR A 202 -4.94 -10.68 -8.90
CA TYR A 202 -5.79 -10.64 -7.72
C TYR A 202 -7.13 -9.95 -7.99
N LEU A 203 -8.10 -10.24 -7.14
CA LEU A 203 -9.43 -9.63 -7.10
C LEU A 203 -9.76 -9.21 -5.67
N ARG A 204 -10.39 -8.04 -5.54
CA ARG A 204 -10.97 -7.54 -4.29
C ARG A 204 -12.48 -7.60 -4.39
N LEU A 205 -13.09 -8.49 -3.62
CA LEU A 205 -14.53 -8.65 -3.53
C LEU A 205 -14.97 -8.18 -2.15
N ARG A 206 -16.08 -7.44 -2.09
CA ARG A 206 -16.61 -6.94 -0.83
C ARG A 206 -18.09 -7.28 -0.69
N LYS A 207 -18.46 -7.69 0.52
CA LYS A 207 -19.83 -7.53 1.03
C LYS A 207 -19.92 -6.15 1.69
N PRO A 208 -20.69 -5.20 1.13
CA PRO A 208 -20.86 -3.87 1.73
C PRO A 208 -21.40 -3.95 3.16
N SER A 209 -21.13 -2.92 3.97
CA SER A 209 -21.70 -2.82 5.31
C SER A 209 -23.20 -2.51 5.24
N ASP A 210 -23.90 -2.66 6.37
CA ASP A 210 -25.31 -2.25 6.51
C ASP A 210 -25.52 -0.73 6.30
N PHE A 211 -24.44 0.05 6.29
CA PHE A 211 -24.45 1.49 6.03
C PHE A 211 -24.18 1.85 4.56
N ALA A 212 -24.25 0.89 3.64
CA ALA A 212 -24.13 1.13 2.21
C ALA A 212 -25.22 2.11 1.73
N HIS A 213 -24.79 3.19 1.09
CA HIS A 213 -25.67 4.32 0.73
C HIS A 213 -26.11 4.30 -0.74
N ARG A 214 -25.46 3.47 -1.58
CA ARG A 214 -25.81 3.32 -2.99
C ARG A 214 -27.01 2.38 -3.10
N ARG A 215 -28.08 2.82 -3.76
CA ARG A 215 -29.32 2.05 -3.92
C ARG A 215 -29.11 0.69 -4.59
N GLU A 216 -28.07 0.56 -5.41
CA GLU A 216 -27.70 -0.67 -6.09
C GLU A 216 -26.85 -1.62 -5.23
N LEU A 217 -26.42 -1.21 -4.02
CA LEU A 217 -25.54 -1.99 -3.13
C LEU A 217 -26.09 -2.14 -1.69
N ASN A 218 -27.28 -1.62 -1.38
CA ASN A 218 -27.81 -1.54 -0.01
C ASN A 218 -28.90 -2.59 0.32
N ASP A 219 -29.03 -3.64 -0.49
CA ASP A 219 -30.02 -4.71 -0.31
C ASP A 219 -29.55 -5.84 0.66
N GLY A 220 -28.32 -5.74 1.17
CA GLY A 220 -27.69 -6.74 2.04
C GLY A 220 -27.31 -8.07 1.36
N LYS A 221 -27.57 -8.20 0.05
CA LYS A 221 -27.39 -9.42 -0.75
C LYS A 221 -26.35 -9.24 -1.86
N THR A 222 -26.12 -8.01 -2.29
CA THR A 222 -25.20 -7.68 -3.37
C THR A 222 -23.76 -7.65 -2.89
N MET A 223 -22.88 -8.34 -3.62
CA MET A 223 -21.43 -8.28 -3.46
C MET A 223 -20.83 -7.38 -4.55
N VAL A 224 -19.78 -6.63 -4.25
CA VAL A 224 -19.14 -5.70 -5.20
C VAL A 224 -17.68 -6.09 -5.46
N VAL A 225 -17.34 -6.28 -6.73
CA VAL A 225 -15.94 -6.40 -7.17
C VAL A 225 -15.34 -5.01 -7.25
N ARG A 226 -14.42 -4.69 -6.33
CA ARG A 226 -13.77 -3.38 -6.18
C ARG A 226 -12.55 -3.24 -7.09
N GLU A 227 -11.90 -4.36 -7.39
CA GLU A 227 -10.71 -4.41 -8.23
C GLU A 227 -10.54 -5.81 -8.82
N VAL A 228 -10.23 -5.88 -10.11
CA VAL A 228 -9.63 -7.07 -10.73
C VAL A 228 -8.33 -6.62 -11.39
N LYS A 229 -7.23 -7.30 -11.09
CA LYS A 229 -5.92 -6.94 -11.62
C LYS A 229 -5.13 -8.19 -11.98
N VAL A 230 -4.85 -8.36 -13.27
CA VAL A 230 -3.77 -9.24 -13.74
C VAL A 230 -2.50 -8.40 -13.82
N VAL A 231 -1.46 -8.78 -13.08
CA VAL A 231 -0.19 -8.08 -13.07
C VAL A 231 0.67 -8.57 -14.24
N GLY A 232 1.59 -7.74 -14.75
CA GLY A 232 2.40 -8.07 -15.92
C GLY A 232 2.40 -6.97 -16.98
N GLU A 233 3.08 -7.23 -18.10
CA GLU A 233 3.13 -6.32 -19.24
C GLU A 233 1.72 -6.05 -19.79
N LEU A 234 1.45 -4.77 -20.11
CA LEU A 234 0.27 -4.37 -20.85
C LEU A 234 0.36 -4.97 -22.25
N VAL A 235 -0.50 -5.93 -22.55
CA VAL A 235 -0.65 -6.47 -23.91
C VAL A 235 -1.86 -5.76 -24.54
N PRO A 236 -1.71 -5.14 -25.72
CA PRO A 236 -2.85 -4.60 -26.46
C PRO A 236 -3.93 -5.68 -26.69
N THR A 237 -5.20 -5.32 -26.49
CA THR A 237 -6.35 -6.25 -26.49
C THR A 237 -6.55 -7.00 -27.80
N ASP A 238 -5.99 -6.48 -28.89
CA ASP A 238 -6.01 -7.00 -30.27
C ASP A 238 -4.94 -8.06 -30.55
N LYS A 239 -4.03 -8.34 -29.61
CA LYS A 239 -2.94 -9.32 -29.82
C LYS A 239 -3.02 -10.49 -28.85
N LYS A 240 -3.07 -11.70 -29.40
CA LYS A 240 -2.83 -12.92 -28.62
C LYS A 240 -1.40 -12.88 -28.07
N PRO A 241 -1.17 -13.37 -26.83
CA PRO A 241 0.16 -13.35 -26.25
C PRO A 241 1.11 -14.20 -27.09
N THR A 242 2.16 -13.58 -27.63
CA THR A 242 3.18 -14.22 -28.48
C THR A 242 4.33 -14.80 -27.67
N ARG A 243 4.47 -14.42 -26.39
CA ARG A 243 5.53 -14.90 -25.49
C ARG A 243 4.94 -15.62 -24.28
N LYS A 244 5.62 -16.68 -23.81
CA LYS A 244 5.22 -17.41 -22.59
C LYS A 244 5.10 -16.54 -21.34
N THR A 245 5.82 -15.41 -21.31
CA THR A 245 5.91 -14.49 -20.17
C THR A 245 4.85 -13.37 -20.18
N GLN A 246 3.97 -13.32 -21.18
CA GLN A 246 2.83 -12.40 -21.20
C GLN A 246 1.68 -12.96 -20.37
N LEU A 247 1.38 -12.30 -19.25
CA LEU A 247 0.37 -12.72 -18.27
C LEU A 247 -1.05 -12.34 -18.64
N GLN A 248 -1.22 -11.19 -19.30
CA GLN A 248 -2.52 -10.76 -19.81
C GLN A 248 -2.97 -11.69 -20.94
N HIS A 249 -4.28 -11.94 -21.03
CA HIS A 249 -4.92 -12.87 -21.97
C HIS A 249 -4.66 -14.38 -21.75
N ARG A 250 -4.05 -14.77 -20.60
CA ARG A 250 -3.97 -16.18 -20.15
C ARG A 250 -5.18 -16.65 -19.33
N GLY A 251 -6.25 -15.86 -19.28
CA GLY A 251 -7.51 -16.24 -18.62
C GLY A 251 -7.57 -15.97 -17.11
N PHE A 252 -6.48 -15.63 -16.42
CA PHE A 252 -6.49 -15.38 -14.96
C PHE A 252 -7.55 -14.35 -14.51
N GLY A 253 -7.76 -13.28 -15.28
CA GLY A 253 -8.81 -12.30 -14.97
C GLY A 253 -10.22 -12.88 -15.07
N LYS A 254 -10.45 -13.80 -16.01
CA LYS A 254 -11.73 -14.52 -16.17
C LYS A 254 -11.89 -15.60 -15.11
N LEU A 255 -10.80 -16.24 -14.66
CA LEU A 255 -10.83 -17.24 -13.59
C LEU A 255 -11.10 -16.65 -12.20
N LEU A 256 -10.74 -15.38 -12.00
CA LEU A 256 -11.02 -14.67 -10.74
C LEU A 256 -12.49 -14.23 -10.62
N MET A 257 -13.16 -13.99 -11.75
CA MET A 257 -14.56 -13.54 -11.84
C MET A 257 -15.52 -14.73 -11.82
#